data_AF-A0A4Y2KE99-F1
#
_entry.id   AF-A0A4Y2KE99-F1
#
_cell.length_a   1.000
_cell.length_b   1.000
_cell.length_c   1.000
_cell.angle_alpha   90.00
_cell.angle_beta   90.00
_cell.angle_gamma   90.00
#
_symmetry.space_group_name_H-M   'P 1'
#
loop_
_entity.id
_entity.type
_entity.pdbx_description
1 polymer ?
#
loop_
_entity_poly.entity_id
_entity_poly.type
_entity_poly.pdbx_seq_one_letter_code
_entity_poly.pdbx_strand_id
1 'polypeptide(L)'
;MLFGHRWIGLDGPVAWSPRSPDLYPLDVFLGALKAIVYKIPIDSDMDLVARIGNAATIREKFGIYENSRQSIRRSCHACVNANR
;
A
#
# COMPACT_ATOMS: atom_id res chain seq x y z
N MET A 1 -14.73 6.02 2.76
CA MET A 1 -14.69 4.73 2.01
C MET A 1 -15.63 3.75 2.70
N LEU A 2 -16.38 2.93 1.95
CA LEU A 2 -17.26 1.90 2.53
C LEU A 2 -16.57 0.54 2.47
N PHE A 3 -16.63 -0.22 3.56
CA PHE A 3 -16.17 -1.60 3.59
C PHE A 3 -17.24 -2.48 4.25
N GLY A 4 -17.91 -3.30 3.44
CA GLY A 4 -19.19 -3.90 3.85
C GLY A 4 -20.26 -2.83 4.10
N HIS A 5 -20.97 -2.91 5.24
CA HIS A 5 -21.95 -1.91 5.69
C HIS A 5 -21.37 -0.87 6.67
N ARG A 6 -20.05 -0.76 6.79
CA ARG A 6 -19.40 0.16 7.74
C ARG A 6 -18.64 1.25 7.02
N TRP A 7 -18.71 2.45 7.58
CA TRP A 7 -18.04 3.63 7.05
C TRP A 7 -16.62 3.74 7.61
N ILE A 8 -15.64 3.81 6.71
CA ILE A 8 -14.20 3.90 6.96
C ILE A 8 -13.74 5.20 6.30
N GLY A 9 -13.75 6.30 7.05
CA GLY A 9 -13.35 7.62 6.56
C GLY A 9 -12.97 8.56 7.69
N LEU A 10 -12.42 9.73 7.31
CA LEU A 10 -11.85 10.74 8.21
C LEU A 10 -12.86 11.41 9.18
N ASP A 11 -14.15 11.12 9.07
CA ASP A 11 -15.23 11.81 9.78
C ASP A 11 -16.27 10.83 10.37
N GLY A 12 -15.77 9.69 10.86
CA GLY A 12 -16.59 8.58 11.33
C GLY A 12 -16.81 8.72 12.83
N PRO A 13 -17.80 8.04 13.42
CA PRO A 13 -18.05 8.09 14.86
C PRO A 13 -16.85 7.67 15.71
N VAL A 14 -15.83 7.05 15.10
CA VAL A 14 -14.54 6.77 15.72
C VAL A 14 -13.44 7.47 14.96
N ALA A 15 -12.72 8.33 15.69
CA ALA A 15 -11.54 9.03 15.21
C ALA A 15 -10.47 8.00 14.80
N TRP A 16 -10.07 8.06 13.53
CA TRP A 16 -8.94 7.29 13.03
C TRP A 16 -7.66 7.71 13.74
N SER A 17 -6.71 6.78 13.87
CA SER A 17 -5.36 7.17 14.29
C SER A 17 -4.83 8.18 13.25
N PRO A 18 -4.17 9.27 13.68
CA PRO A 18 -3.85 10.42 12.80
C PRO A 18 -2.95 10.10 11.59
N ARG A 19 -2.47 8.86 11.43
CA ARG A 19 -1.76 8.38 10.24
C ARG A 19 -2.06 6.89 10.06
N SER A 20 -2.95 6.56 9.12
CA SER A 20 -3.08 5.20 8.57
C SER A 20 -2.51 5.15 7.15
N PRO A 21 -1.16 5.23 6.99
CA PRO A 21 -0.51 5.10 5.67
C PRO A 21 -0.84 3.76 4.98
N ASP A 22 -1.24 2.76 5.76
CA ASP A 22 -1.66 1.43 5.34
C ASP A 22 -2.95 1.43 4.49
N LEU A 23 -3.69 2.55 4.51
CA LEU A 23 -4.94 2.71 3.76
C LEU A 23 -4.80 3.60 2.52
N TYR A 24 -3.65 4.25 2.32
CA TYR A 24 -3.41 4.99 1.10
C TYR A 24 -2.87 4.03 0.04
N PRO A 25 -3.63 3.73 -1.04
CA PRO A 25 -3.23 2.70 -2.00
C PRO A 25 -1.89 2.99 -2.67
N LEU A 26 -1.57 4.29 -2.83
CA LEU A 26 -0.28 4.73 -3.35
C LEU A 26 0.86 4.50 -2.36
N ASP A 27 0.66 4.70 -1.04
CA ASP A 27 1.72 4.43 -0.04
C ASP A 27 2.01 2.94 0.07
N VAL A 28 0.98 2.10 0.06
CA VAL A 28 1.14 0.63 0.02
C VAL A 28 1.85 0.21 -1.28
N PHE A 29 1.47 0.81 -2.41
CA PHE A 29 2.11 0.55 -3.69
C PHE A 29 3.58 0.98 -3.71
N LEU A 30 3.90 2.17 -3.21
CA LEU A 30 5.25 2.69 -3.12
C LEU A 30 6.11 1.87 -2.16
N GLY A 31 5.55 1.41 -1.04
CA GLY A 31 6.22 0.51 -0.10
C GLY A 31 6.65 -0.80 -0.76
N ALA A 32 5.73 -1.44 -1.50
CA ALA A 32 6.05 -2.66 -2.22
C ALA A 32 7.00 -2.43 -3.42
N LEU A 33 6.97 -1.24 -4.05
CA LEU A 33 7.92 -0.89 -5.12
C LEU A 33 9.34 -0.73 -4.55
N LYS A 34 9.47 -0.05 -3.40
CA LYS A 34 10.73 0.10 -2.68
C LYS A 34 11.32 -1.26 -2.28
N ALA A 35 10.51 -2.19 -1.77
CA ALA A 35 10.98 -3.52 -1.40
C ALA A 35 11.61 -4.30 -2.58
N ILE A 36 11.15 -4.05 -3.82
CA ILE A 36 11.69 -4.66 -5.03
C ILE A 36 12.97 -3.94 -5.48
N VAL A 37 12.94 -2.62 -5.55
CA VAL A 37 14.07 -1.80 -6.01
C VAL A 37 15.29 -1.98 -5.12
N TYR A 38 15.09 -2.00 -3.80
CA TYR A 38 16.15 -2.12 -2.80
C TYR A 38 16.43 -3.55 -2.33
N LYS A 39 15.87 -4.57 -3.01
CA LYS A 39 16.16 -5.98 -2.67
C LYS A 39 17.64 -6.32 -2.77
N ILE A 40 18.34 -5.65 -3.68
CA ILE A 40 19.78 -5.79 -3.92
C ILE A 40 20.39 -4.41 -3.75
N PRO A 41 21.60 -4.29 -3.16
CA PRO A 41 22.35 -3.04 -3.15
C PRO A 41 22.41 -2.40 -4.53
N ILE A 42 22.42 -1.07 -4.55
CA ILE A 42 22.40 -0.27 -5.77
C ILE A 42 23.72 0.48 -5.82
N ASP A 43 24.47 0.26 -6.90
CA ASP A 43 25.83 0.78 -7.03
C ASP A 43 25.91 2.11 -7.79
N SER A 44 24.81 2.55 -8.42
CA SER A 44 24.76 3.79 -9.21
C SER A 44 23.34 4.33 -9.37
N ASP A 45 23.21 5.65 -9.50
CA ASP A 45 21.95 6.34 -9.80
C ASP A 45 21.32 5.88 -11.12
N MET A 46 22.13 5.55 -12.14
CA MET A 46 21.60 4.99 -13.38
C MET A 46 20.96 3.60 -13.17
N ASP A 47 21.56 2.76 -12.33
CA ASP A 47 21.01 1.46 -11.96
C ASP A 47 19.71 1.63 -11.17
N LEU A 48 19.65 2.62 -10.26
CA LEU A 48 18.42 2.96 -9.53
C LEU A 48 17.29 3.32 -10.49
N VAL A 49 17.52 4.23 -11.44
CA VAL A 49 16.50 4.68 -12.41
C VAL A 49 16.03 3.52 -13.29
N ALA A 50 16.97 2.71 -13.79
CA ALA A 50 16.65 1.53 -14.60
C ALA A 50 15.82 0.51 -13.81
N ARG A 51 16.17 0.27 -12.54
CA ARG A 51 15.43 -0.65 -11.66
C ARG A 51 14.04 -0.14 -11.29
N ILE A 52 13.87 1.15 -11.05
CA ILE A 52 12.55 1.75 -10.80
C ILE A 52 11.67 1.58 -12.04
N GLY A 53 12.19 1.88 -13.23
CA GLY A 53 11.48 1.68 -14.49
C GLY A 53 11.08 0.22 -14.70
N ASN A 54 12.02 -0.71 -14.54
CA ASN A 54 11.76 -2.13 -14.68
C ASN A 54 10.76 -2.64 -13.63
N ALA A 55 10.88 -2.22 -12.37
CA ALA A 55 9.94 -2.58 -11.32
C ALA A 55 8.53 -2.02 -11.62
N ALA A 56 8.40 -0.78 -12.10
CA ALA A 56 7.10 -0.22 -12.45
C ALA A 56 6.42 -1.03 -13.57
N THR A 57 7.16 -1.38 -14.63
CA THR A 57 6.66 -2.13 -15.78
C THR A 57 6.34 -3.59 -15.47
N ILE A 58 7.17 -4.25 -14.65
CA ILE A 58 6.91 -5.63 -14.19
C ILE A 58 5.67 -5.66 -13.30
N ARG A 59 5.48 -4.67 -12.41
CA ARG A 59 4.39 -4.71 -11.43
C ARG A 59 3.00 -4.43 -12.01
N GLU A 60 2.91 -3.74 -13.15
CA GLU A 60 1.66 -3.63 -13.91
C GLU A 60 1.14 -5.02 -14.35
N LYS A 61 2.04 -5.99 -14.48
CA LYS A 61 1.77 -7.35 -14.99
C LYS A 61 1.64 -8.43 -13.90
N PHE A 62 2.16 -8.21 -12.69
CA PHE A 62 2.41 -9.29 -11.69
C PHE A 62 1.63 -9.17 -10.35
N GLY A 63 0.42 -8.60 -10.35
CA GLY A 63 -0.51 -8.78 -9.23
C GLY A 63 -0.16 -8.00 -7.95
N ILE A 64 0.74 -7.02 -8.01
CA ILE A 64 1.04 -6.21 -6.83
C ILE A 64 -0.05 -5.17 -6.57
N TYR A 65 -0.83 -4.82 -7.58
CA TYR A 65 -2.14 -4.21 -7.37
C TYR A 65 -3.02 -5.08 -6.46
N GLU A 66 -3.04 -6.41 -6.67
CA GLU A 66 -3.83 -7.32 -5.83
C GLU A 66 -3.26 -7.43 -4.41
N ASN A 67 -1.94 -7.51 -4.24
CA ASN A 67 -1.33 -7.48 -2.91
C ASN A 67 -1.61 -6.17 -2.16
N SER A 68 -1.56 -5.03 -2.86
CA SER A 68 -1.94 -3.74 -2.27
C SER A 68 -3.42 -3.74 -1.87
N ARG A 69 -4.31 -4.26 -2.71
CA ARG A 69 -5.74 -4.42 -2.37
C ARG A 69 -5.94 -5.32 -1.16
N GLN A 70 -5.26 -6.45 -1.10
CA GLN A 70 -5.32 -7.40 0.01
C GLN A 70 -4.82 -6.76 1.31
N SER A 71 -3.72 -6.00 1.24
CA SER A 71 -3.20 -5.25 2.39
C SER A 71 -4.20 -4.22 2.91
N ILE A 72 -4.78 -3.41 2.01
CA ILE A 72 -5.82 -2.44 2.37
C ILE A 72 -7.03 -3.14 2.99
N ARG A 73 -7.48 -4.27 2.42
CA ARG A 73 -8.58 -5.07 2.97
C ARG A 73 -8.28 -5.57 4.38
N ARG A 74 -7.05 -6.07 4.63
CA ARG A 74 -6.60 -6.52 5.95
C ARG A 74 -6.59 -5.37 6.96
N SER A 75 -6.07 -4.20 6.56
CA SER A 75 -6.08 -3.00 7.39
C SER A 75 -7.51 -2.57 7.70
N CYS A 76 -8.41 -2.51 6.71
CA CYS A 76 -9.83 -2.23 6.93
C CYS A 76 -10.48 -3.20 7.93
N HIS A 77 -10.22 -4.51 7.81
CA HIS A 77 -10.70 -5.51 8.78
C HIS A 77 -10.17 -5.25 10.19
N ALA A 78 -8.87 -4.95 10.33
CA ALA A 78 -8.26 -4.67 11.62
C ALA A 78 -8.90 -3.44 12.28
N CYS A 79 -9.12 -2.36 11.53
CA CYS A 79 -9.77 -1.15 12.03
C CYS A 79 -11.22 -1.41 12.45
N VAL A 80 -11.95 -2.21 11.67
CA VAL A 80 -13.33 -2.60 11.99
C VAL A 80 -13.41 -3.47 13.27
N ASN A 81 -12.41 -4.31 13.52
CA ASN A 81 -12.33 -5.16 14.71
C ASN A 81 -11.87 -4.39 15.96
N ALA A 82 -10.95 -3.43 15.81
CA ALA A 82 -10.50 -2.56 16.89
C ALA A 82 -11.57 -1.58 17.36
N ASN A 83 -12.62 -1.40 16.54
CA ASN A 83 -13.74 -0.51 16.80
C ASN A 83 -15.01 -1.24 17.27
N ARG A 84 -14.84 -2.42 17.87
CA ARG A 84 -15.89 -3.24 18.46
C ARG A 84 -15.77 -3.19 19.97
#